data_AF-A0AAJ4X964-F1
#
_entry.id   AF-A0AAJ4X964-F1
#
_cell.length_a   1.000
_cell.length_b   1.000
_cell.length_c   1.000
_cell.angle_alpha   90.00
_cell.angle_beta   90.00
_cell.angle_gamma   90.00
#
_symmetry.space_group_name_H-M   'P 1'
#
loop_
_entity.id
_entity.type
_entity.pdbx_description
1 polymer ?
#
loop_
_entity_poly.entity_id
_entity_poly.type
_entity_poly.pdbx_seq_one_letter_code
_entity_poly.pdbx_strand_id
1 'polypeptide(L)'
;MDELDFLKQHWQKDQGFPKVNKEEIRNMLHKSSSSLVKWIFIISIIELFLGIILNVFVFLFDTDPEKLPYALELLTNFIDVASYIIILYFIYAFFNSYRKIKNTNNTKELLSNILVTRKTVAHYIRFNIYLIMIALGITAMSLIWEEDVFHKSIGHNILFISLLGFIIFVIGWAMISLVKWIYKLIYIRLVKKLEKNYEELERLEREEG
;
A
#
# COMPACT_ATOMS: atom_id res chain seq x y z
N MET A 1 -58.83 26.59 15.97
CA MET A 1 -58.25 25.33 15.43
C MET A 1 -56.77 25.56 15.52
N ASP A 2 -56.20 25.02 16.58
CA ASP A 2 -55.00 25.57 17.18
C ASP A 2 -53.79 24.92 16.52
N GLU A 3 -52.80 25.71 16.15
CA GLU A 3 -51.53 25.24 15.56
C GLU A 3 -50.87 24.15 16.43
N LEU A 4 -51.15 24.17 17.73
CA LEU A 4 -50.77 23.12 18.68
C LEU A 4 -51.42 21.75 18.38
N ASP A 5 -52.68 21.71 17.96
CA ASP A 5 -53.36 20.45 17.62
C ASP A 5 -52.78 19.84 16.34
N PHE A 6 -52.34 20.68 15.39
CA PHE A 6 -51.67 20.24 14.17
C PHE A 6 -50.27 19.66 14.47
N LEU A 7 -49.52 20.30 15.39
CA LEU A 7 -48.23 19.80 15.87
C LEU A 7 -48.38 18.48 16.64
N LYS A 8 -49.40 18.36 17.50
CA LYS A 8 -49.66 17.16 18.30
C LYS A 8 -50.08 15.97 17.43
N GLN A 9 -50.81 16.24 16.34
CA GLN A 9 -51.19 15.23 15.34
C GLN A 9 -50.02 14.75 14.48
N HIS A 10 -49.05 15.62 14.17
CA HIS A 10 -47.79 15.22 13.51
C HIS A 10 -46.86 14.48 14.46
N TRP A 11 -46.76 14.92 15.73
CA TRP A 11 -45.96 14.27 16.76
C TRP A 11 -46.42 12.85 17.09
N GLN A 12 -47.74 12.57 17.03
CA GLN A 12 -48.27 11.21 17.15
C GLN A 12 -48.07 10.35 15.89
N LYS A 13 -47.93 10.95 14.70
CA LYS A 13 -47.65 10.24 13.45
C LYS A 13 -46.17 9.84 13.30
N ASP A 14 -45.25 10.56 13.93
CA ASP A 14 -43.80 10.27 13.91
C ASP A 14 -43.34 9.20 14.93
N GLN A 15 -44.27 8.45 15.53
CA GLN A 15 -43.92 7.23 16.30
C GLN A 15 -43.55 6.03 15.42
N GLY A 16 -43.46 6.24 14.10
CA GLY A 16 -42.97 5.29 13.11
C GLY A 16 -41.49 5.46 12.78
N PHE A 17 -40.62 5.79 13.74
CA PHE A 17 -39.21 5.47 13.54
C PHE A 17 -39.15 3.97 13.24
N PRO A 18 -38.54 3.53 12.12
CA PRO A 18 -38.34 2.11 11.91
C PRO A 18 -37.61 1.63 13.16
N LYS A 19 -38.22 0.72 13.93
CA LYS A 19 -37.54 0.02 15.00
C LYS A 19 -36.45 -0.76 14.30
N VAL A 20 -35.30 -0.13 14.08
CA VAL A 20 -34.21 -0.71 13.31
C VAL A 20 -33.81 -1.93 14.12
N ASN A 21 -34.18 -3.10 13.62
CA ASN A 21 -33.99 -4.34 14.34
C ASN A 21 -32.47 -4.47 14.58
N LYS A 22 -32.05 -4.76 15.82
CA LYS A 22 -30.62 -4.88 16.16
C LYS A 22 -29.89 -5.84 15.21
N GLU A 23 -30.59 -6.87 14.73
CA GLU A 23 -30.10 -7.78 13.69
C GLU A 23 -29.91 -7.14 12.31
N GLU A 24 -30.74 -6.16 11.94
CA GLU A 24 -30.67 -5.41 10.69
C GLU A 24 -29.53 -4.38 10.74
N ILE A 25 -29.35 -3.69 11.88
CA ILE A 25 -28.16 -2.86 12.15
C ILE A 25 -26.90 -3.72 12.08
N ARG A 26 -26.89 -4.89 12.71
CA ARG A 26 -25.79 -5.86 12.66
C ARG A 26 -25.50 -6.30 11.23
N ASN A 27 -26.52 -6.67 10.45
CA ASN A 27 -26.36 -7.05 9.06
C ASN A 27 -25.83 -5.89 8.20
N MET A 28 -26.30 -4.66 8.41
CA MET A 28 -25.80 -3.47 7.69
C MET A 28 -24.37 -3.08 8.08
N LEU A 29 -24.02 -3.14 9.37
CA LEU A 29 -22.65 -2.93 9.86
C LEU A 29 -21.69 -3.99 9.30
N HIS A 30 -22.10 -5.25 9.28
CA HIS A 30 -21.33 -6.35 8.71
C HIS A 30 -21.14 -6.19 7.18
N LYS A 31 -22.20 -5.82 6.44
CA LYS A 31 -22.15 -5.59 4.99
C LYS A 31 -21.30 -4.37 4.62
N SER A 32 -21.43 -3.27 5.37
CA SER A 32 -20.65 -2.03 5.13
C SER A 32 -19.18 -2.21 5.47
N SER A 33 -18.86 -2.94 6.54
CA SER A 33 -17.49 -3.29 6.91
C SER A 33 -16.86 -4.20 5.85
N SER A 34 -17.58 -5.24 5.39
CA SER A 34 -17.14 -6.11 4.28
C SER A 34 -16.92 -5.35 2.95
N SER A 35 -17.68 -4.29 2.68
CA SER A 35 -17.47 -3.45 1.50
C SER A 35 -16.19 -2.60 1.60
N LEU A 36 -15.94 -1.96 2.75
CA LEU A 36 -14.70 -1.21 3.00
C LEU A 36 -13.46 -2.11 2.91
N VAL A 37 -13.59 -3.33 3.42
CA VAL A 37 -12.56 -4.38 3.32
C VAL A 37 -12.23 -4.70 1.86
N LYS A 38 -13.24 -4.89 1.00
CA LYS A 38 -13.04 -5.16 -0.43
C LYS A 38 -12.33 -4.00 -1.12
N TRP A 39 -12.63 -2.76 -0.75
CA TRP A 39 -11.93 -1.58 -1.26
C TRP A 39 -10.47 -1.52 -0.83
N ILE A 40 -10.13 -1.79 0.44
CA ILE A 40 -8.71 -1.87 0.89
C ILE A 40 -7.96 -2.92 0.08
N PHE A 41 -8.61 -4.06 -0.15
CA PHE A 41 -8.02 -5.16 -0.89
C PHE A 41 -7.77 -4.78 -2.37
N ILE A 42 -8.73 -4.12 -3.03
CA ILE A 42 -8.55 -3.61 -4.41
C ILE A 42 -7.41 -2.60 -4.49
N ILE A 43 -7.33 -1.67 -3.53
CA ILE A 43 -6.22 -0.69 -3.48
C ILE A 43 -4.87 -1.41 -3.35
N SER A 44 -4.80 -2.45 -2.51
CA SER A 44 -3.61 -3.27 -2.34
C SER A 44 -3.20 -4.01 -3.62
N ILE A 45 -4.16 -4.46 -4.44
CA ILE A 45 -3.89 -5.02 -5.78
C ILE A 45 -3.28 -3.96 -6.68
N ILE A 46 -3.90 -2.78 -6.74
CA ILE A 46 -3.45 -1.69 -7.61
C ILE A 46 -2.02 -1.28 -7.24
N GLU A 47 -1.69 -1.19 -5.95
CA GLU A 47 -0.33 -0.90 -5.47
C GLU A 47 0.69 -1.97 -5.90
N LEU A 48 0.31 -3.24 -5.85
CA LEU A 48 1.18 -4.34 -6.31
C LEU A 48 1.42 -4.27 -7.82
N PHE A 49 0.37 -4.05 -8.61
CA PHE A 49 0.50 -3.85 -10.06
C PHE A 49 1.33 -2.63 -10.41
N LEU A 50 1.16 -1.52 -9.67
CA LEU A 50 1.97 -0.33 -9.85
C LEU A 50 3.47 -0.62 -9.62
N GLY A 51 3.79 -1.42 -8.58
CA GLY A 51 5.16 -1.87 -8.32
C GLY A 51 5.75 -2.70 -9.46
N ILE A 52 4.98 -3.64 -10.00
CA ILE A 52 5.39 -4.47 -11.15
C ILE A 52 5.59 -3.59 -12.40
N ILE A 53 4.65 -2.67 -12.68
CA ILE A 53 4.74 -1.76 -13.82
C ILE A 53 5.98 -0.87 -13.71
N LEU A 54 6.27 -0.34 -12.52
CA LEU A 54 7.49 0.44 -12.29
C LEU A 54 8.75 -0.40 -12.51
N ASN A 55 8.76 -1.66 -12.08
CA ASN A 55 9.90 -2.56 -12.26
C ASN A 55 10.13 -2.85 -13.76
N VAL A 56 9.07 -3.14 -14.51
CA VAL A 56 9.12 -3.31 -15.97
C VAL A 56 9.52 -2.03 -16.69
N PHE A 57 9.04 -0.88 -16.23
CA PHE A 57 9.42 0.42 -16.78
C PHE A 57 10.92 0.66 -16.60
N VAL A 58 11.47 0.39 -15.42
CA VAL A 58 12.93 0.49 -15.21
C VAL A 58 13.70 -0.45 -16.15
N PHE A 59 13.25 -1.70 -16.30
CA PHE A 59 13.87 -2.66 -17.21
C PHE A 59 13.82 -2.22 -18.69
N LEU A 60 12.71 -1.63 -19.16
CA LEU A 60 12.57 -1.19 -20.55
C LEU A 60 13.37 0.06 -20.90
N PHE A 61 13.69 0.90 -19.91
CA PHE A 61 14.51 2.10 -20.08
C PHE A 61 15.99 1.87 -19.77
N ASP A 62 16.38 0.65 -19.38
CA ASP A 62 17.78 0.28 -19.23
C ASP A 62 18.46 0.38 -20.60
N THR A 63 19.26 1.43 -20.76
CA THR A 63 19.84 1.85 -22.03
C THR A 63 21.32 1.44 -22.01
N ASP A 64 21.64 0.50 -22.90
CA ASP A 64 22.97 -0.05 -23.23
C ASP A 64 23.67 -0.95 -22.19
N PRO A 65 23.50 -2.29 -22.29
CA PRO A 65 24.27 -3.26 -21.50
C PRO A 65 25.78 -3.27 -21.83
N GLU A 66 26.20 -2.70 -22.96
CA GLU A 66 27.59 -2.75 -23.44
C GLU A 66 28.58 -1.88 -22.65
N LYS A 67 28.11 -1.07 -21.70
CA LYS A 67 28.94 -0.12 -20.94
C LYS A 67 29.26 -0.53 -19.52
N LEU A 68 28.66 -1.61 -19.01
CA LEU A 68 28.94 -2.09 -17.66
C LEU A 68 30.20 -2.98 -17.67
N PRO A 69 31.11 -2.84 -16.69
CA PRO A 69 32.11 -3.85 -16.41
C PRO A 69 31.45 -5.23 -16.24
N TYR A 70 32.02 -6.27 -16.84
CA TYR A 70 31.50 -7.65 -16.80
C TYR A 70 31.12 -8.14 -15.38
N ALA A 71 31.88 -7.71 -14.37
CA ALA A 71 31.59 -8.02 -12.96
C ALA A 71 30.30 -7.36 -12.44
N LEU A 72 30.00 -6.13 -12.86
CA LEU A 72 28.76 -5.44 -12.49
C LEU A 72 27.56 -6.01 -13.26
N GLU A 73 27.76 -6.42 -14.52
CA GLU A 73 26.71 -7.06 -15.33
C GLU A 73 26.27 -8.42 -14.75
N LEU A 74 27.23 -9.24 -14.29
CA LEU A 74 26.91 -10.49 -13.59
C LEU A 74 26.14 -10.24 -12.28
N LEU A 75 26.52 -9.18 -11.55
CA LEU A 75 25.88 -8.80 -10.29
C LEU A 75 24.44 -8.30 -10.52
N THR A 76 24.20 -7.44 -11.51
CA THR A 76 22.86 -6.94 -11.84
C THR A 76 21.95 -8.08 -12.26
N ASN A 77 22.39 -8.95 -13.18
CA ASN A 77 21.62 -10.11 -13.60
C ASN A 77 21.24 -11.02 -12.42
N PHE A 78 22.18 -11.28 -11.49
CA PHE A 78 21.88 -12.08 -10.31
C PHE A 78 20.84 -11.42 -9.40
N ILE A 79 20.96 -10.10 -9.19
CA ILE A 79 20.01 -9.30 -8.41
C ILE A 79 18.62 -9.32 -9.07
N ASP A 80 18.54 -9.21 -10.39
CA ASP A 80 17.26 -9.21 -11.13
C ASP A 80 16.57 -10.57 -11.01
N VAL A 81 17.29 -11.66 -11.25
CA VAL A 81 16.74 -13.02 -11.10
C VAL A 81 16.25 -13.26 -9.67
N ALA A 82 17.04 -12.89 -8.67
CA ALA A 82 16.64 -12.99 -7.25
C ALA A 82 15.40 -12.14 -6.95
N SER A 83 15.34 -10.92 -7.51
CA SER A 83 14.22 -9.99 -7.34
C SER A 83 12.94 -10.55 -7.93
N TYR A 84 12.98 -11.15 -9.13
CA TYR A 84 11.81 -11.79 -9.73
C TYR A 84 11.28 -12.96 -8.89
N ILE A 85 12.16 -13.78 -8.31
CA ILE A 85 11.76 -14.86 -7.40
C ILE A 85 11.04 -14.30 -6.15
N ILE A 86 11.58 -13.22 -5.58
CA ILE A 86 10.97 -12.56 -4.40
C ILE A 86 9.62 -11.92 -4.76
N ILE A 87 9.50 -11.29 -5.94
CA ILE A 87 8.23 -10.74 -6.44
C ILE A 87 7.19 -11.85 -6.59
N LEU A 88 7.56 -13.00 -7.16
CA LEU A 88 6.67 -14.17 -7.27
C LEU A 88 6.21 -14.68 -5.89
N TYR A 89 7.10 -14.71 -4.90
CA TYR A 89 6.72 -15.02 -3.52
C TYR A 89 5.68 -14.04 -2.96
N PHE A 90 5.87 -12.73 -3.17
CA PHE A 90 4.91 -11.73 -2.72
C PHE A 90 3.55 -11.85 -3.43
N ILE A 91 3.55 -12.15 -4.73
CA ILE A 91 2.33 -12.44 -5.50
C ILE A 91 1.60 -13.65 -4.89
N TYR A 92 2.32 -14.73 -4.59
CA TYR A 92 1.74 -15.92 -3.96
C TYR A 92 1.18 -15.61 -2.57
N ALA A 93 1.94 -14.91 -1.71
CA ALA A 93 1.51 -14.51 -0.38
C ALA A 93 0.27 -13.62 -0.43
N PHE A 94 0.20 -12.74 -1.42
CA PHE A 94 -0.96 -11.88 -1.67
C PHE A 94 -2.18 -12.70 -2.10
N PHE A 95 -2.02 -13.65 -3.02
CA PHE A 95 -3.11 -14.51 -3.49
C PHE A 95 -3.66 -15.42 -2.39
N ASN A 96 -2.79 -15.95 -1.53
CA ASN A 96 -3.21 -16.72 -0.36
C ASN A 96 -4.06 -15.85 0.58
N SER A 97 -3.64 -14.61 0.81
CA SER A 97 -4.39 -13.67 1.64
C SER A 97 -5.73 -13.29 1.02
N TYR A 98 -5.78 -13.12 -0.31
CA TYR A 98 -7.03 -12.92 -1.06
C TYR A 98 -8.01 -14.08 -0.88
N ARG A 99 -7.54 -15.32 -1.06
CA ARG A 99 -8.39 -16.51 -0.97
C ARG A 99 -8.99 -16.66 0.42
N LYS A 100 -8.22 -16.34 1.47
CA LYS A 100 -8.71 -16.30 2.85
C LYS A 100 -9.79 -15.23 3.05
N ILE A 101 -9.58 -14.02 2.54
CA ILE A 101 -10.56 -12.93 2.65
C ILE A 101 -11.86 -13.26 1.90
N LYS A 102 -11.78 -13.86 0.70
CA LYS A 102 -12.95 -14.22 -0.11
C LYS A 102 -13.83 -15.28 0.55
N ASN A 103 -13.23 -16.23 1.25
CA ASN A 103 -13.93 -17.38 1.83
C ASN A 103 -14.32 -17.19 3.31
N THR A 104 -13.96 -16.05 3.93
CA THR A 104 -14.25 -15.78 5.34
C THR A 104 -15.59 -15.07 5.50
N ASN A 105 -16.51 -15.68 6.25
CA ASN A 105 -17.79 -15.07 6.64
C ASN A 105 -17.73 -14.32 7.99
N ASN A 106 -16.65 -14.51 8.75
CA ASN A 106 -16.47 -13.88 10.07
C ASN A 106 -15.75 -12.53 9.97
N THR A 107 -16.39 -11.44 10.41
CA THR A 107 -15.82 -10.08 10.36
C THR A 107 -14.50 -9.92 11.13
N LYS A 108 -14.29 -10.63 12.25
CA LYS A 108 -13.03 -10.58 13.04
C LYS A 108 -11.86 -11.14 12.23
N GLU A 109 -12.06 -12.31 11.63
CA GLU A 109 -11.04 -12.97 10.84
C GLU A 109 -10.76 -12.21 9.53
N LEU A 110 -11.79 -11.66 8.92
CA LEU A 110 -11.69 -10.78 7.75
C LEU A 110 -10.83 -9.55 8.06
N LEU A 111 -11.08 -8.86 9.18
CA LEU A 111 -10.30 -7.72 9.64
C LEU A 111 -8.82 -8.07 9.85
N SER A 112 -8.56 -9.16 10.58
CA SER A 112 -7.20 -9.63 10.85
C SER A 112 -6.43 -9.95 9.56
N ASN A 113 -7.07 -10.66 8.63
CA ASN A 113 -6.46 -11.01 7.35
C ASN A 113 -6.10 -9.78 6.51
N ILE A 114 -6.89 -8.70 6.57
CA ILE A 114 -6.56 -7.43 5.90
C ILE A 114 -5.37 -6.74 6.54
N LEU A 115 -5.30 -6.73 7.88
CA LEU A 115 -4.17 -6.15 8.60
C LEU A 115 -2.86 -6.85 8.24
N VAL A 116 -2.90 -8.18 8.11
CA VAL A 116 -1.79 -9.00 7.64
C VAL A 116 -1.46 -8.71 6.18
N THR A 117 -2.46 -8.73 5.29
CA THR A 117 -2.28 -8.41 3.85
C THR A 117 -1.61 -7.06 3.66
N ARG A 118 -2.06 -6.05 4.41
CA ARG A 118 -1.45 -4.71 4.40
C ARG A 118 0.00 -4.72 4.85
N LYS A 119 0.33 -5.46 5.91
CA LYS A 119 1.74 -5.61 6.34
C LYS A 119 2.55 -6.26 5.22
N THR A 120 2.03 -7.28 4.55
CA THR A 120 2.70 -7.94 3.43
C THR A 120 2.96 -6.96 2.28
N VAL A 121 1.96 -6.17 1.87
CA VAL A 121 2.10 -5.13 0.84
C VAL A 121 3.11 -4.05 1.27
N ALA A 122 3.12 -3.66 2.55
CA ALA A 122 4.08 -2.68 3.06
C ALA A 122 5.52 -3.20 3.04
N HIS A 123 5.72 -4.50 3.24
CA HIS A 123 7.02 -5.14 3.05
C HIS A 123 7.40 -5.21 1.58
N TYR A 124 6.46 -5.55 0.70
CA TYR A 124 6.67 -5.57 -0.76
C TYR A 124 7.07 -4.20 -1.31
N ILE A 125 6.39 -3.13 -0.90
CA ILE A 125 6.71 -1.76 -1.34
C ILE A 125 8.09 -1.34 -0.83
N ARG A 126 8.40 -1.60 0.46
CA ARG A 126 9.74 -1.32 1.00
C ARG A 126 10.83 -2.08 0.24
N PHE A 127 10.60 -3.37 -0.03
CA PHE A 127 11.50 -4.19 -0.83
C PHE A 127 11.73 -3.59 -2.22
N ASN A 128 10.68 -3.17 -2.94
CA ASN A 128 10.83 -2.51 -4.23
C ASN A 128 11.60 -1.18 -4.15
N ILE A 129 11.36 -0.35 -3.14
CA ILE A 129 12.14 0.88 -2.95
C ILE A 129 13.61 0.55 -2.76
N TYR A 130 13.95 -0.46 -1.96
CA TYR A 130 15.34 -0.88 -1.79
C TYR A 130 15.95 -1.37 -3.09
N LEU A 131 15.23 -2.13 -3.91
CA LEU A 131 15.69 -2.54 -5.24
C LEU A 131 15.96 -1.35 -6.15
N ILE A 132 15.03 -0.38 -6.21
CA ILE A 132 15.23 0.85 -7.00
C ILE A 132 16.46 1.62 -6.51
N MET A 133 16.67 1.72 -5.19
CA MET A 133 17.85 2.39 -4.63
C MET A 133 19.15 1.67 -5.00
N ILE A 134 19.15 0.33 -4.99
CA ILE A 134 20.31 -0.47 -5.41
C ILE A 134 20.57 -0.26 -6.90
N ALA A 135 19.53 -0.33 -7.75
CA ALA A 135 19.63 -0.10 -9.18
C ALA A 135 20.21 1.29 -9.49
N LEU A 136 19.65 2.34 -8.88
CA LEU A 136 20.18 3.71 -9.01
C LEU A 136 21.64 3.83 -8.55
N GLY A 137 22.03 3.09 -7.50
CA GLY A 137 23.42 3.05 -7.02
C GLY A 137 24.37 2.39 -8.02
N ILE A 138 23.93 1.33 -8.70
CA ILE A 138 24.71 0.67 -9.75
C ILE A 138 24.83 1.58 -10.98
N THR A 139 23.73 2.22 -11.41
CA THR A 139 23.76 3.21 -12.50
C THR A 139 24.63 4.42 -12.16
N ALA A 140 24.62 4.88 -10.91
CA ALA A 140 25.53 5.93 -10.45
C ALA A 140 26.99 5.52 -10.60
N MET A 141 27.31 4.28 -10.22
CA MET A 141 28.66 3.73 -10.30
C MET A 141 29.11 3.57 -11.75
N SER A 142 28.23 3.13 -12.66
CA SER A 142 28.55 3.04 -14.09
C SER A 142 28.79 4.42 -14.70
N LEU A 143 27.98 5.42 -14.37
CA LEU A 143 28.18 6.81 -14.84
C LEU A 143 29.52 7.38 -14.37
N ILE A 144 29.91 7.14 -13.11
CA ILE A 144 31.22 7.58 -12.58
C ILE A 144 32.37 6.88 -13.31
N TRP A 145 32.19 5.62 -13.70
CA TRP A 145 33.19 4.86 -14.45
C TRP A 145 33.31 5.35 -15.90
N GLU A 146 32.19 5.64 -16.57
CA GLU A 146 32.13 6.07 -17.97
C GLU A 146 32.62 7.50 -18.17
N GLU A 147 32.34 8.42 -17.22
CA GLU A 147 32.80 9.81 -17.33
C GLU A 147 34.31 10.00 -17.15
N ASP A 148 35.04 8.89 -16.95
CA ASP A 148 36.47 8.82 -16.69
C ASP A 148 36.90 9.87 -15.66
N VAL A 149 36.12 9.89 -14.58
CA VAL A 149 36.24 10.87 -13.48
C VAL A 149 37.66 10.88 -12.93
N PHE A 150 38.42 9.79 -13.06
CA PHE A 150 39.83 9.71 -12.67
C PHE A 150 40.79 10.63 -13.47
N HIS A 151 40.39 11.12 -14.65
CA HIS A 151 41.22 12.00 -15.49
C HIS A 151 40.79 13.48 -15.48
N LYS A 152 39.66 13.83 -14.87
CA LYS A 152 39.21 15.22 -14.69
C LYS A 152 39.74 15.84 -13.39
N SER A 153 39.65 17.17 -13.29
CA SER A 153 40.05 17.92 -12.08
C SER A 153 39.33 17.40 -10.83
N ILE A 154 40.07 17.21 -9.74
CA ILE A 154 39.56 16.76 -8.44
C ILE A 154 38.32 17.56 -8.00
N GLY A 155 38.30 18.87 -8.25
CA GLY A 155 37.16 19.72 -7.91
C GLY A 155 35.88 19.38 -8.69
N HIS A 156 35.99 19.05 -9.98
CA HIS A 156 34.85 18.67 -10.80
C HIS A 156 34.28 17.32 -10.35
N ASN A 157 35.16 16.37 -10.02
CA ASN A 157 34.79 15.02 -9.58
C ASN A 157 34.01 15.05 -8.25
N ILE A 158 34.50 15.82 -7.28
CA ILE A 158 33.85 15.96 -5.98
C ILE A 158 32.46 16.57 -6.15
N LEU A 159 32.32 17.61 -6.97
CA LEU A 159 31.04 18.25 -7.24
C LEU A 159 30.07 17.31 -7.94
N PHE A 160 30.52 16.58 -8.96
CA PHE A 160 29.69 15.63 -9.71
C PHE A 160 29.18 14.50 -8.82
N ILE A 161 30.08 13.81 -8.10
CA ILE A 161 29.71 12.70 -7.19
C ILE A 161 28.78 13.20 -6.08
N SER A 162 29.06 14.37 -5.49
CA SER A 162 28.22 14.93 -4.44
C SER A 162 26.83 15.32 -4.95
N LEU A 163 26.73 15.88 -6.15
CA LEU A 163 25.46 16.28 -6.75
C LEU A 163 24.62 15.05 -7.12
N LEU A 164 25.25 14.03 -7.70
CA LEU A 164 24.61 12.77 -8.05
C LEU A 164 24.10 12.04 -6.79
N GLY A 165 24.93 11.95 -5.74
CA GLY A 165 24.53 11.40 -4.44
C GLY A 165 23.38 12.18 -3.81
N PHE A 166 23.37 13.50 -3.92
CA PHE A 166 22.27 14.34 -3.44
C PHE A 166 20.96 14.08 -4.19
N ILE A 167 21.00 13.94 -5.52
CA ILE A 167 19.82 13.62 -6.34
C ILE A 167 19.23 12.26 -5.93
N ILE A 168 20.06 11.23 -5.80
CA ILE A 168 19.61 9.89 -5.38
C ILE A 168 19.00 9.94 -3.98
N PHE A 169 19.62 10.69 -3.05
CA PHE A 169 19.08 10.87 -1.71
C PHE A 169 17.71 11.56 -1.72
N VAL A 170 17.54 12.63 -2.49
CA VAL A 170 16.26 13.36 -2.62
C VAL A 170 15.18 12.45 -3.22
N ILE A 171 15.50 11.68 -4.26
CA ILE A 171 14.57 10.72 -4.89
C ILE A 171 14.16 9.64 -3.88
N GLY A 172 15.13 9.03 -3.19
CA GLY A 172 14.87 8.01 -2.16
C GLY A 172 14.02 8.55 -1.02
N TRP A 173 14.31 9.76 -0.53
CA TRP A 173 13.52 10.43 0.49
C TRP A 173 12.09 10.71 0.02
N ALA A 174 11.93 11.19 -1.23
CA ALA A 174 10.63 11.46 -1.81
C ALA A 174 9.78 10.18 -1.94
N MET A 175 10.36 9.07 -2.41
CA MET A 175 9.68 7.77 -2.50
C MET A 175 9.22 7.26 -1.14
N ILE A 176 10.10 7.26 -0.13
CA ILE A 176 9.75 6.81 1.23
C ILE A 176 8.65 7.70 1.83
N SER A 177 8.73 9.01 1.59
CA SER A 177 7.74 9.99 2.07
C SER A 177 6.39 9.79 1.40
N LEU A 178 6.38 9.57 0.09
CA LEU A 178 5.17 9.30 -0.70
C LEU A 178 4.47 8.03 -0.20
N VAL A 179 5.23 6.96 0.02
CA VAL A 179 4.68 5.70 0.56
C VAL A 179 4.12 5.92 1.96
N LYS A 180 4.86 6.56 2.88
CA LYS A 180 4.33 6.89 4.21
C LYS A 180 3.07 7.74 4.15
N TRP A 181 2.99 8.66 3.20
CA TRP A 181 1.83 9.54 3.03
C TRP A 181 0.61 8.78 2.52
N ILE A 182 0.77 7.94 1.49
CA ILE A 182 -0.28 7.05 0.98
C ILE A 182 -0.78 6.12 2.10
N TYR A 183 0.15 5.50 2.84
CA TYR A 183 -0.18 4.67 4.01
C TYR A 183 -0.99 5.44 5.05
N LYS A 184 -0.58 6.66 5.38
CA LYS A 184 -1.27 7.49 6.36
C LYS A 184 -2.67 7.88 5.88
N LEU A 185 -2.81 8.27 4.61
CA LEU A 185 -4.05 8.80 4.03
C LEU A 185 -5.14 7.73 3.91
N ILE A 186 -4.79 6.54 3.41
CA ILE A 186 -5.74 5.43 3.29
C ILE A 186 -6.12 4.92 4.68
N TYR A 187 -5.14 4.79 5.57
CA TYR A 187 -5.30 4.01 6.80
C TYR A 187 -5.97 4.79 7.94
N ILE A 188 -5.73 6.10 8.08
CA ILE A 188 -6.39 6.92 9.11
C ILE A 188 -7.91 6.92 8.95
N ARG A 189 -8.40 7.01 7.70
CA ARG A 189 -9.84 7.12 7.45
C ARG A 189 -10.57 5.78 7.57
N LEU A 190 -10.01 4.72 6.98
CA LEU A 190 -10.70 3.44 6.96
C LEU A 190 -10.61 2.68 8.28
N VAL A 191 -9.48 2.72 8.97
CA VAL A 191 -9.30 1.90 10.17
C VAL A 191 -9.99 2.50 11.38
N LYS A 192 -9.98 3.83 11.53
CA LYS A 192 -10.81 4.47 12.56
C LYS A 192 -12.29 4.14 12.39
N LYS A 193 -12.77 4.09 11.14
CA LYS A 193 -14.17 3.74 10.85
C LYS A 193 -14.46 2.26 11.11
N LEU A 194 -13.50 1.39 10.83
CA LEU A 194 -13.63 -0.05 10.99
C LEU A 194 -13.50 -0.49 12.46
N GLU A 195 -12.60 0.13 13.22
CA GLU A 195 -12.43 -0.05 14.66
C GLU A 195 -13.68 0.39 15.41
N LYS A 196 -14.26 1.54 15.05
CA LYS A 196 -15.54 1.99 15.61
C LYS A 196 -16.69 1.01 15.31
N ASN A 197 -16.83 0.55 14.07
CA ASN A 197 -17.84 -0.46 13.71
C ASN A 197 -17.64 -1.78 14.46
N TYR A 198 -16.38 -2.18 14.67
CA TYR A 198 -16.04 -3.39 15.40
C TYR A 198 -16.35 -3.29 16.90
N GLU A 199 -16.01 -2.16 17.51
CA GLU A 199 -16.28 -1.88 18.92
C GLU A 199 -17.79 -1.79 19.20
N GLU A 200 -18.57 -1.25 18.26
CA GLU A 200 -20.04 -1.28 18.31
C GLU A 200 -20.60 -2.71 18.20
N LEU A 201 -20.06 -3.56 17.30
CA LEU A 201 -20.45 -4.97 17.20
C LEU A 201 -20.14 -5.74 18.48
N GLU A 202 -18.96 -5.52 19.08
CA GLU A 202 -18.56 -6.21 20.32
C GLU A 202 -19.34 -5.72 21.55
N ARG A 203 -19.76 -4.45 21.58
CA ARG A 203 -20.69 -3.95 22.61
C ARG A 203 -22.04 -4.64 22.52
N LEU A 204 -22.58 -4.81 21.30
CA LEU A 204 -23.85 -5.51 21.10
C LEU A 204 -23.75 -6.99 21.52
N GLU A 205 -22.65 -7.68 21.21
CA GLU A 205 -22.41 -9.07 21.67
C GLU A 205 -22.32 -9.17 23.21
N ARG A 206 -21.78 -8.15 23.89
CA ARG A 206 -21.67 -8.11 25.35
C ARG A 206 -22.96 -7.73 26.08
N GLU A 207 -23.88 -7.02 25.43
CA GLU A 207 -25.19 -6.68 26.00
C GLU A 207 -26.20 -7.84 25.89
N GLU A 208 -25.90 -8.87 25.09
CA GLU A 208 -26.75 -10.04 24.87
C GLU A 208 -26.35 -11.28 25.70
N GLY A 209 -25.20 -11.25 26.38
CA GLY A 209 -24.70 -12.34 27.25
C GLY A 209 -24.84 -12.02 28.73
#